data_AF-A0A940L4N8-F1
#
_entry.id   AF-A0A940L4N8-F1
#
_cell.length_a   1.000
_cell.length_b   1.000
_cell.length_c   1.000
_cell.angle_alpha   90.00
_cell.angle_beta   90.00
_cell.angle_gamma   90.00
#
_symmetry.space_group_name_H-M   'P 1'
#
loop_
_entity.id
_entity.type
_entity.pdbx_description
1 polymer ?
#
loop_
_entity_poly.entity_id
_entity_poly.type
_entity_poly.pdbx_seq_one_letter_code
_entity_poly.pdbx_strand_id
1 'polypeptide(L)'
;MKRILLPALLCFTTQAFAQQSPLVQNLNFSAAIDATGPINLDDSSENKFGIRSAEFMMYAAVDPTFDAMINFAAHNEDGEYKAELHEGYISSSKLIPDLRFKLGTFFLGVGRLNQFHQHDWPFISAPKVQSTFFADEGVHDTGLEFTYLLPTDSYWDITLGVTNGYQFGEDDPQEKPDAPTHYIRPSTFIDFGDNGALAIGFNYLSRTDYQA
;
A
#
# COMPACT_ATOMS: atom_id res chain seq x y z
N MET A 1 5.92 31.38 8.63
CA MET A 1 5.59 30.71 9.92
C MET A 1 6.35 29.40 9.95
N LYS A 2 7.18 29.17 10.99
CA LYS A 2 8.05 27.99 11.09
C LYS A 2 7.35 26.94 11.95
N ARG A 3 6.98 25.82 11.34
CA ARG A 3 6.52 24.60 12.01
C ARG A 3 7.76 23.81 12.45
N ILE A 4 7.79 23.32 13.69
CA ILE A 4 8.83 22.41 14.18
C ILE A 4 8.10 21.13 14.61
N LEU A 5 8.50 20.00 14.03
CA LEU A 5 7.99 18.65 14.30
C LEU A 5 9.10 17.84 14.96
N LEU A 6 8.77 17.17 16.07
CA LEU A 6 9.59 16.07 16.60
C LEU A 6 8.87 14.76 16.31
N PRO A 7 9.39 13.90 15.41
CA PRO A 7 8.94 12.52 15.32
C PRO A 7 9.54 11.72 16.48
N ALA A 8 8.73 10.91 17.16
CA ALA A 8 9.19 9.89 18.09
C ALA A 8 8.71 8.53 17.57
N LEU A 9 9.66 7.66 17.21
CA LEU A 9 9.41 6.29 16.76
C LEU A 9 9.80 5.35 17.91
N LEU A 10 8.83 4.59 18.43
CA LEU A 10 9.05 3.57 19.46
C LEU A 10 8.78 2.19 18.86
N CYS A 11 9.85 1.49 18.45
CA CYS A 11 9.78 0.11 18.01
C CYS A 11 9.95 -0.83 19.21
N PHE A 12 8.92 -1.58 19.56
CA PHE A 12 9.04 -2.74 20.47
C PHE A 12 9.04 -4.02 19.64
N THR A 13 10.06 -4.85 19.82
CA THR A 13 10.06 -6.23 19.32
C THR A 13 9.92 -7.16 20.52
N THR A 14 8.88 -7.98 20.56
CA THR A 14 8.74 -9.04 21.55
C THR A 14 8.83 -10.38 20.84
N GLN A 15 9.83 -11.19 21.19
CA GLN A 15 9.89 -12.59 20.76
C GLN A 15 8.99 -13.43 21.67
N ALA A 16 7.86 -13.90 21.16
CA ALA A 16 7.04 -14.91 21.83
C ALA A 16 7.49 -16.30 21.37
N PHE A 17 8.02 -17.13 22.29
CA PHE A 17 8.33 -18.52 22.00
C PHE A 17 7.06 -19.37 22.18
N ALA A 18 6.32 -19.60 21.10
CA ALA A 18 5.29 -20.63 21.04
C ALA A 18 5.87 -21.88 20.35
N GLN A 19 5.68 -23.06 20.94
CA GLN A 19 6.07 -24.34 20.33
C GLN A 19 5.15 -24.61 19.13
N GLN A 20 5.59 -24.24 17.93
CA GLN A 20 4.77 -24.25 16.72
C GLN A 20 4.81 -25.60 15.98
N SER A 21 3.62 -26.05 15.55
CA SER A 21 3.43 -27.17 14.61
C SER A 21 4.17 -26.88 13.29
N PRO A 22 4.72 -27.89 12.58
CA PRO A 22 5.40 -27.69 11.29
C PRO A 22 4.56 -26.95 10.23
N LEU A 23 3.23 -26.94 10.37
CA LEU A 23 2.33 -26.16 9.51
C LEU A 23 2.45 -24.63 9.71
N VAL A 24 2.86 -24.18 10.90
CA VAL A 24 2.93 -22.76 11.29
C VAL A 24 4.34 -22.18 11.10
N GLN A 25 5.35 -23.01 10.84
CA GLN A 25 6.75 -22.56 10.70
C GLN A 25 6.98 -21.59 9.53
N ASN A 26 6.18 -21.67 8.47
CA ASN A 26 6.33 -20.81 7.29
C ASN A 26 5.38 -19.60 7.32
N LEU A 27 4.58 -19.43 8.39
CA LEU A 27 3.62 -18.36 8.52
C LEU A 27 4.20 -17.25 9.39
N ASN A 28 4.34 -16.07 8.80
CA ASN A 28 4.82 -14.88 9.48
C ASN A 28 3.64 -13.94 9.74
N PHE A 29 3.78 -13.16 10.80
CA PHE A 29 2.76 -12.23 11.26
C PHE A 29 3.39 -10.87 11.53
N SER A 30 2.66 -9.80 11.24
CA SER A 30 3.00 -8.43 11.60
C SER A 30 1.75 -7.71 12.08
N ALA A 31 1.92 -6.75 12.98
CA ALA A 31 0.85 -5.85 13.40
C ALA A 31 1.39 -4.44 13.57
N ALA A 32 0.60 -3.45 13.18
CA ALA A 32 0.94 -2.04 13.30
C ALA A 32 -0.22 -1.27 13.94
N ILE A 33 0.10 -0.24 14.71
CA ILE A 33 -0.88 0.72 15.25
C ILE A 33 -0.35 2.11 14.95
N ASP A 34 -1.16 2.92 14.27
CA ASP A 34 -0.88 4.30 13.96
C ASP A 34 -1.71 5.20 14.85
N ALA A 35 -1.06 6.10 15.59
CA ALA A 35 -1.71 7.00 16.52
C ALA A 35 -1.22 8.43 16.33
N THR A 36 -2.16 9.38 16.37
CA THR A 36 -1.89 10.80 16.17
C THR A 36 -2.40 11.63 17.34
N GLY A 37 -1.74 12.74 17.60
CA GLY A 37 -2.10 13.69 18.64
C GLY A 37 -1.80 15.10 18.16
N PRO A 38 -2.68 15.73 17.36
CA PRO A 38 -2.48 17.08 16.87
C PRO A 38 -2.38 18.08 18.04
N ILE A 39 -1.56 19.10 17.85
CA ILE A 39 -1.45 20.25 18.76
C ILE A 39 -1.84 21.50 17.99
N ASN A 40 -3.04 21.97 18.25
CA ASN A 40 -3.58 23.26 17.90
C ASN A 40 -3.43 24.20 19.10
N LEU A 41 -2.80 25.35 18.87
CA LEU A 41 -2.52 26.38 19.89
C LEU A 41 -3.65 27.41 20.00
N ASP A 42 -4.49 27.51 18.98
CA ASP A 42 -5.60 28.46 18.91
C ASP A 42 -6.89 27.83 19.45
N ASP A 43 -7.09 26.52 19.23
CA ASP A 43 -8.21 25.75 19.78
C ASP A 43 -7.73 24.44 20.40
N SER A 44 -7.61 24.40 21.73
CA SER A 44 -7.17 23.21 22.45
C SER A 44 -8.19 22.08 22.45
N SER A 45 -9.45 22.33 22.06
CA SER A 45 -10.48 21.29 21.98
C SER A 45 -10.25 20.32 20.83
N GLU A 46 -9.44 20.70 19.84
CA GLU A 46 -9.01 19.86 18.73
C GLU A 46 -7.81 18.97 19.08
N ASN A 47 -7.19 19.15 20.26
CA ASN A 47 -6.02 18.38 20.71
C ASN A 47 -6.44 17.02 21.24
N LYS A 48 -6.89 16.15 20.33
CA LYS A 48 -7.39 14.82 20.65
C LYS A 48 -6.38 13.77 20.23
N PHE A 49 -5.88 13.01 21.19
CA PHE A 49 -5.16 11.77 20.88
C PHE A 49 -6.14 10.76 20.29
N GLY A 50 -5.76 10.13 19.19
CA GLY A 50 -6.57 9.11 18.52
C GLY A 50 -5.70 8.06 17.84
N ILE A 51 -6.22 6.85 17.73
CA ILE A 51 -5.66 5.82 16.86
C ILE A 51 -6.27 6.07 15.48
N ARG A 52 -5.42 6.23 14.48
CA ARG A 52 -5.85 6.41 13.09
C ARG A 52 -6.14 5.05 12.46
N SER A 53 -5.21 4.12 12.62
CA SER A 53 -5.39 2.76 12.09
C SER A 53 -4.72 1.71 12.96
N ALA A 54 -5.20 0.47 12.84
CA ALA A 54 -4.55 -0.71 13.35
C ALA A 54 -4.56 -1.78 12.26
N GLU A 55 -3.41 -2.38 11.98
CA GLU A 55 -3.25 -3.37 10.92
C GLU A 55 -2.72 -4.69 11.45
N PHE A 56 -3.11 -5.78 10.81
CA PHE A 56 -2.65 -7.13 11.07
C PHE A 56 -2.42 -7.87 9.75
N MET A 57 -1.17 -8.25 9.52
CA MET A 57 -0.73 -8.93 8.31
C MET A 57 -0.28 -10.35 8.61
N MET A 58 -0.63 -11.26 7.71
CA MET A 58 -0.12 -12.62 7.63
C MET A 58 0.54 -12.82 6.27
N TYR A 59 1.73 -13.42 6.24
CA TYR A 59 2.39 -13.76 4.98
C TYR A 59 3.17 -15.07 5.08
N ALA A 60 3.17 -15.84 3.99
CA ALA A 60 3.83 -17.14 3.94
C ALA A 60 4.22 -17.52 2.51
N ALA A 61 5.27 -18.32 2.38
CA ALA A 61 5.49 -19.11 1.17
C ALA A 61 4.43 -20.22 1.11
N VAL A 62 3.64 -20.25 0.04
CA VAL A 62 2.66 -21.31 -0.22
C VAL A 62 3.38 -22.58 -0.68
N ASP A 63 4.33 -22.39 -1.60
CA ASP A 63 5.22 -23.40 -2.13
C ASP A 63 6.56 -22.75 -2.56
N PRO A 64 7.52 -23.48 -3.16
CA PRO A 64 8.79 -22.90 -3.61
C PRO A 64 8.66 -21.78 -4.67
N THR A 65 7.49 -21.62 -5.29
CA THR A 65 7.22 -20.71 -6.40
C THR A 65 6.33 -19.54 -5.99
N PHE A 66 5.32 -19.76 -5.17
CA PHE A 66 4.30 -18.78 -4.81
C PHE A 66 4.35 -18.39 -3.33
N ASP A 67 4.08 -17.11 -3.10
CA ASP A 67 3.93 -16.50 -1.79
C ASP A 67 2.51 -15.93 -1.67
N ALA A 68 1.93 -15.94 -0.47
CA ALA A 68 0.62 -15.37 -0.21
C ALA A 68 0.67 -14.43 0.98
N MET A 69 -0.14 -13.37 0.94
CA MET A 69 -0.31 -12.47 2.06
C MET A 69 -1.77 -11.99 2.19
N ILE A 70 -2.15 -11.66 3.42
CA ILE A 70 -3.44 -11.09 3.78
C ILE A 70 -3.16 -10.00 4.82
N ASN A 71 -3.68 -8.79 4.60
CA ASN A 71 -3.64 -7.66 5.52
C ASN A 71 -5.07 -7.25 5.87
N PHE A 72 -5.39 -7.28 7.16
CA PHE A 72 -6.61 -6.68 7.71
C PHE A 72 -6.27 -5.35 8.37
N ALA A 73 -7.06 -4.34 8.10
CA ALA A 73 -6.87 -3.02 8.68
C ALA A 73 -8.16 -2.50 9.29
N ALA A 74 -8.03 -1.73 10.36
CA ALA A 74 -9.13 -1.04 11.01
C ALA A 74 -8.82 0.46 11.06
N HIS A 75 -9.65 1.27 10.42
CA HIS A 75 -9.42 2.70 10.22
C HIS A 75 -10.47 3.53 10.94
N ASN A 76 -10.06 4.68 11.47
CA ASN A 76 -10.97 5.63 12.09
C ASN A 76 -11.58 6.55 11.03
N GLU A 77 -12.87 6.36 10.75
CA GLU A 77 -13.66 7.24 9.90
C GLU A 77 -14.67 7.99 10.79
N ASP A 78 -14.46 9.30 10.95
CA ASP A 78 -15.33 10.20 11.72
C ASP A 78 -15.68 9.72 13.14
N GLY A 79 -14.76 9.01 13.79
CA GLY A 79 -14.90 8.51 15.16
C GLY A 79 -15.38 7.07 15.28
N GLU A 80 -15.71 6.40 14.17
CA GLU A 80 -16.02 4.97 14.13
C GLU A 80 -14.85 4.19 13.52
N TYR A 81 -14.55 3.01 14.08
CA TYR A 81 -13.53 2.13 13.50
C TYR A 81 -14.17 1.14 12.55
N LYS A 82 -13.81 1.19 11.27
CA LYS A 82 -14.23 0.22 10.26
C LYS A 82 -13.10 -0.76 10.00
N ALA A 83 -13.41 -2.05 10.13
CA ALA A 83 -12.45 -3.13 9.86
C ALA A 83 -12.69 -3.71 8.46
N GLU A 84 -11.64 -3.83 7.69
CA GLU A 84 -11.69 -4.29 6.31
C GLU A 84 -10.48 -5.15 5.91
N LEU A 85 -10.63 -5.84 4.79
CA LEU A 85 -9.52 -6.51 4.12
C LEU A 85 -8.82 -5.47 3.25
N HIS A 86 -7.61 -5.08 3.65
CA HIS A 86 -6.84 -4.05 2.96
C HIS A 86 -6.08 -4.63 1.76
N GLU A 87 -5.43 -5.79 1.96
CA GLU A 87 -4.79 -6.55 0.88
C GLU A 87 -5.00 -8.05 1.09
N GLY A 88 -5.06 -8.80 -0.02
CA GLY A 88 -5.17 -10.25 -0.02
C GLY A 88 -4.82 -10.80 -1.38
N TYR A 89 -3.60 -11.32 -1.54
CA TYR A 89 -3.11 -11.77 -2.85
C TYR A 89 -2.11 -12.91 -2.77
N ILE A 90 -1.99 -13.62 -3.90
CA ILE A 90 -0.89 -14.54 -4.21
C ILE A 90 0.08 -13.82 -5.14
N SER A 91 1.37 -14.06 -4.98
CA SER A 91 2.42 -13.47 -5.78
C SER A 91 3.51 -14.46 -6.13
N SER A 92 4.31 -14.13 -7.15
CA SER A 92 5.56 -14.83 -7.43
C SER A 92 6.55 -13.89 -8.10
N SER A 93 7.83 -14.10 -7.80
CA SER A 93 8.98 -13.53 -8.50
C SER A 93 9.91 -14.61 -9.07
N LYS A 94 9.48 -15.87 -9.04
CA LYS A 94 10.33 -17.06 -9.23
C LYS A 94 10.04 -17.81 -10.54
N LEU A 95 8.92 -17.49 -11.21
CA LEU A 95 8.49 -18.16 -12.44
C LEU A 95 9.30 -17.75 -13.67
N ILE A 96 9.50 -16.45 -13.84
CA ILE A 96 10.21 -15.86 -14.98
C ILE A 96 11.24 -14.90 -14.40
N PRO A 97 12.52 -14.99 -14.80
CA PRO A 97 13.55 -14.04 -14.37
C PRO A 97 13.09 -12.59 -14.54
N ASP A 98 13.36 -11.78 -13.52
CA ASP A 98 13.09 -10.33 -13.51
C ASP A 98 11.60 -9.93 -13.55
N LEU A 99 10.68 -10.89 -13.61
CA LEU A 99 9.24 -10.68 -13.57
C LEU A 99 8.67 -10.98 -12.18
N ARG A 100 7.85 -10.07 -11.68
CA ARG A 100 7.04 -10.24 -10.48
C ARG A 100 5.57 -10.12 -10.86
N PHE A 101 4.71 -10.89 -10.21
CA PHE A 101 3.26 -10.72 -10.37
C PHE A 101 2.51 -10.81 -9.05
N LYS A 102 1.33 -10.18 -9.00
CA LYS A 102 0.34 -10.30 -7.93
C LYS A 102 -1.03 -10.62 -8.52
N LEU A 103 -1.77 -11.53 -7.90
CA LEU A 103 -3.15 -11.87 -8.23
C LEU A 103 -3.99 -11.86 -6.94
N GLY A 104 -5.00 -10.98 -6.90
CA GLY A 104 -5.84 -10.78 -5.73
C GLY A 104 -6.19 -9.30 -5.54
N THR A 105 -6.46 -8.90 -4.31
CA THR A 105 -6.72 -7.52 -3.91
C THR A 105 -5.43 -6.90 -3.38
N PHE A 106 -5.02 -5.77 -3.93
CA PHE A 106 -3.76 -5.11 -3.54
C PHE A 106 -3.80 -3.60 -3.86
N PHE A 107 -2.92 -2.83 -3.21
CA PHE A 107 -2.68 -1.45 -3.60
C PHE A 107 -2.11 -1.37 -5.00
N LEU A 108 -2.74 -0.56 -5.86
CA LEU A 108 -2.32 -0.42 -7.25
C LEU A 108 -0.90 0.13 -7.34
N GLY A 109 -0.06 -0.44 -8.20
CA GLY A 109 1.31 -0.02 -8.43
C GLY A 109 1.46 1.32 -9.17
N VAL A 110 0.67 2.32 -8.81
CA VAL A 110 0.70 3.68 -9.34
C VAL A 110 1.22 4.66 -8.28
N GLY A 111 1.67 5.83 -8.70
CA GLY A 111 2.23 6.84 -7.81
C GLY A 111 3.47 6.32 -7.07
N ARG A 112 3.89 7.05 -6.03
CA ARG A 112 4.95 6.62 -5.11
C ARG A 112 4.38 6.23 -3.76
N LEU A 113 3.44 7.03 -3.23
CA LEU A 113 2.86 6.80 -1.92
C LEU A 113 1.86 5.64 -1.92
N ASN A 114 1.12 5.45 -3.03
CA ASN A 114 0.13 4.38 -3.13
C ASN A 114 0.68 2.97 -2.91
N GLN A 115 1.99 2.77 -3.08
CA GLN A 115 2.65 1.48 -2.92
C GLN A 115 2.95 1.13 -1.46
N PHE A 116 2.55 1.98 -0.52
CA PHE A 116 2.81 1.84 0.91
C PHE A 116 1.52 2.11 1.68
N HIS A 117 1.33 1.39 2.78
CA HIS A 117 0.27 1.71 3.75
C HIS A 117 0.50 3.09 4.36
N GLN A 118 -0.58 3.75 4.75
CA GLN A 118 -0.55 5.15 5.21
C GLN A 118 0.39 5.35 6.42
N HIS A 119 0.54 4.36 7.30
CA HIS A 119 1.43 4.41 8.46
C HIS A 119 2.92 4.45 8.09
N ASP A 120 3.29 4.02 6.87
CA ASP A 120 4.66 4.06 6.36
C ASP A 120 4.97 5.36 5.61
N TRP A 121 3.98 6.25 5.46
CA TRP A 121 4.19 7.52 4.78
C TRP A 121 5.00 8.48 5.64
N PRO A 122 5.84 9.33 5.02
CA PRO A 122 6.58 10.37 5.74
C PRO A 122 5.68 11.57 6.12
N PHE A 123 4.36 11.42 6.01
CA PHE A 123 3.37 12.46 6.24
C PHE A 123 2.29 11.95 7.19
N ILE A 124 1.75 12.86 8.01
CA ILE A 124 0.60 12.54 8.85
C ILE A 124 -0.65 12.41 7.97
N SER A 125 -0.88 13.28 7.00
CA SER A 125 -2.03 13.14 6.09
C SER A 125 -1.57 12.99 4.65
N ALA A 126 -2.42 12.38 3.83
CA ALA A 126 -2.21 12.32 2.39
C ALA A 126 -1.91 13.73 1.84
N PRO A 127 -0.81 13.91 1.10
CA PRO A 127 -0.63 15.13 0.32
C PRO A 127 -1.83 15.31 -0.62
N LYS A 128 -2.27 16.55 -0.86
CA LYS A 128 -3.50 16.81 -1.62
C LYS A 128 -3.54 16.13 -3.00
N VAL A 129 -2.38 16.00 -3.66
CA VAL A 129 -2.28 15.28 -4.93
C VAL A 129 -2.56 13.78 -4.76
N GLN A 130 -2.06 13.15 -3.71
CA GLN A 130 -2.36 11.75 -3.40
C GLN A 130 -3.86 11.58 -3.17
N SER A 131 -4.46 12.35 -2.25
CA SER A 131 -5.88 12.16 -1.93
C SER A 131 -6.84 12.51 -3.04
N THR A 132 -6.49 13.47 -3.90
CA THR A 132 -7.34 13.84 -5.03
C THR A 132 -7.37 12.75 -6.12
N PHE A 133 -6.28 12.01 -6.33
CA PHE A 133 -6.19 11.04 -7.43
C PHE A 133 -6.27 9.58 -6.97
N PHE A 134 -5.90 9.30 -5.73
CA PHE A 134 -5.67 7.95 -5.20
C PHE A 134 -6.27 7.75 -3.79
N ALA A 135 -7.22 8.57 -3.35
CA ALA A 135 -7.84 8.52 -2.02
C ALA A 135 -6.88 8.81 -0.84
N ASP A 136 -7.44 9.02 0.35
CA ASP A 136 -6.68 9.41 1.54
C ASP A 136 -5.83 8.27 2.10
N GLU A 137 -6.23 7.02 1.85
CA GLU A 137 -5.53 5.81 2.30
C GLU A 137 -4.79 5.06 1.17
N GLY A 138 -4.92 5.56 -0.06
CA GLY A 138 -4.42 4.89 -1.26
C GLY A 138 -5.50 4.06 -1.94
N VAL A 139 -5.32 3.85 -3.25
CA VAL A 139 -6.24 3.07 -4.06
C VAL A 139 -5.78 1.62 -4.15
N HIS A 140 -6.66 0.71 -3.77
CA HIS A 140 -6.51 -0.73 -3.94
C HIS A 140 -7.63 -1.26 -4.83
N ASP A 141 -7.42 -2.42 -5.42
CA ASP A 141 -8.46 -3.08 -6.23
C ASP A 141 -8.13 -4.55 -6.42
N THR A 142 -9.07 -5.32 -6.98
CA THR A 142 -8.89 -6.75 -7.22
C THR A 142 -8.56 -7.04 -8.68
N GLY A 143 -7.42 -7.69 -8.92
CA GLY A 143 -7.03 -8.11 -10.27
C GLY A 143 -5.65 -8.72 -10.36
N LEU A 144 -4.94 -8.38 -11.43
CA LEU A 144 -3.62 -8.90 -11.79
C LEU A 144 -2.65 -7.75 -12.06
N GLU A 145 -1.49 -7.79 -11.43
CA GLU A 145 -0.38 -6.86 -11.66
C GLU A 145 0.86 -7.64 -12.06
N PHE A 146 1.58 -7.13 -13.05
CA PHE A 146 2.92 -7.57 -13.43
C PHE A 146 3.89 -6.42 -13.27
N THR A 147 5.10 -6.75 -12.86
CA THR A 147 6.20 -5.79 -12.82
C THR A 147 7.44 -6.46 -13.38
N TYR A 148 8.02 -5.87 -14.42
CA TYR A 148 9.15 -6.43 -15.15
C TYR A 148 10.35 -5.48 -15.13
N LEU A 149 11.45 -5.96 -14.54
CA LEU A 149 12.74 -5.29 -14.62
C LEU A 149 13.35 -5.55 -15.99
N LEU A 150 13.52 -4.50 -16.79
CA LEU A 150 14.07 -4.65 -18.15
C LEU A 150 15.53 -5.10 -18.10
N PRO A 151 15.95 -6.04 -18.98
CA PRO A 151 17.33 -6.50 -19.07
C PRO A 151 18.19 -5.47 -19.84
N THR A 152 18.32 -4.28 -19.28
CA THR A 152 19.07 -3.16 -19.86
C THR A 152 20.16 -2.68 -18.90
N ASP A 153 21.19 -2.01 -19.42
CA ASP A 153 22.29 -1.47 -18.59
C ASP A 153 21.82 -0.39 -17.60
N SER A 154 20.69 0.26 -17.89
CA SER A 154 20.02 1.19 -16.98
C SER A 154 18.86 0.53 -16.27
N TYR A 155 18.56 0.96 -15.04
CA TYR A 155 17.43 0.43 -14.28
C TYR A 155 16.11 0.92 -14.85
N TRP A 156 15.27 -0.01 -15.29
CA TRP A 156 13.89 0.27 -15.71
C TRP A 156 12.96 -0.80 -15.18
N ASP A 157 11.99 -0.39 -14.38
CA ASP A 157 10.94 -1.27 -13.87
C ASP A 157 9.60 -0.85 -14.45
N ILE A 158 8.95 -1.77 -15.16
CA ILE A 158 7.69 -1.53 -15.87
C ILE A 158 6.58 -2.29 -15.15
N THR A 159 5.71 -1.56 -14.47
CA THR A 159 4.50 -2.11 -13.85
C THR A 159 3.30 -1.98 -14.79
N LEU A 160 2.53 -3.05 -14.91
CA LEU A 160 1.28 -3.14 -15.68
C LEU A 160 0.23 -3.80 -14.80
N GLY A 161 -0.95 -3.19 -14.68
CA GLY A 161 -2.05 -3.80 -13.92
C GLY A 161 -3.38 -3.71 -14.65
N VAL A 162 -4.21 -4.73 -14.41
CA VAL A 162 -5.60 -4.80 -14.86
C VAL A 162 -6.44 -5.34 -13.71
N THR A 163 -7.42 -4.56 -13.29
CA THR A 163 -8.27 -4.84 -12.12
C THR A 163 -9.75 -4.66 -12.45
N ASN A 164 -10.63 -5.15 -11.58
CA ASN A 164 -12.06 -5.20 -11.85
C ASN A 164 -12.75 -3.81 -11.71
N GLY A 165 -12.11 -2.85 -11.04
CA GLY A 165 -12.53 -1.47 -10.89
C GLY A 165 -13.62 -1.25 -9.83
N TYR A 166 -14.01 -2.27 -9.06
CA TYR A 166 -15.04 -2.13 -8.03
C TYR A 166 -14.51 -1.43 -6.78
N GLN A 167 -13.26 -1.64 -6.38
CA GLN A 167 -12.74 -1.06 -5.14
C GLN A 167 -11.95 0.24 -5.35
N PHE A 168 -12.03 0.81 -6.55
CA PHE A 168 -11.25 1.99 -6.89
C PHE A 168 -11.76 3.22 -6.13
N GLY A 169 -11.05 3.60 -5.08
CA GLY A 169 -11.44 4.68 -4.17
C GLY A 169 -12.37 4.19 -3.05
N GLU A 170 -12.52 5.00 -1.99
CA GLU A 170 -13.31 4.66 -0.78
C GLU A 170 -14.82 4.45 -1.05
N ASP A 171 -15.29 4.73 -2.28
CA ASP A 171 -16.68 4.52 -2.69
C ASP A 171 -16.83 3.16 -3.39
N ASP A 172 -17.57 2.24 -2.77
CA ASP A 172 -18.08 1.01 -3.40
C ASP A 172 -19.12 1.40 -4.49
N PRO A 173 -18.75 1.41 -5.78
CA PRO A 173 -19.65 1.79 -6.84
C PRO A 173 -20.73 0.71 -6.94
N GLN A 174 -21.98 1.12 -6.74
CA GLN A 174 -23.14 0.22 -6.86
C GLN A 174 -23.24 -0.44 -8.25
N GLU A 175 -22.54 0.10 -9.25
CA GLU A 175 -22.56 -0.36 -10.62
C GLU A 175 -21.16 -0.72 -11.13
N LYS A 176 -21.12 -1.80 -11.91
CA LYS A 176 -19.89 -2.32 -12.50
C LYS A 176 -19.28 -1.31 -13.48
N PRO A 177 -17.96 -1.07 -13.45
CA PRO A 177 -17.27 -0.31 -14.50
C PRO A 177 -17.48 -0.89 -15.90
N ASP A 178 -17.59 -0.03 -16.91
CA ASP A 178 -17.79 -0.43 -18.31
C ASP A 178 -16.60 -1.19 -18.88
N ALA A 179 -15.40 -0.92 -18.36
CA ALA A 179 -14.17 -1.62 -18.69
C ALA A 179 -13.31 -1.86 -17.44
N PRO A 180 -12.48 -2.92 -17.42
CA PRO A 180 -11.49 -3.12 -16.37
C PRO A 180 -10.60 -1.89 -16.18
N THR A 181 -10.40 -1.50 -14.92
CA THR A 181 -9.39 -0.50 -14.56
C THR A 181 -8.02 -1.01 -14.98
N HIS A 182 -7.22 -0.15 -15.60
CA HIS A 182 -5.90 -0.55 -16.07
C HIS A 182 -4.90 0.59 -15.95
N TYR A 183 -3.63 0.23 -15.76
CA TYR A 183 -2.57 1.19 -15.58
C TYR A 183 -1.22 0.67 -16.05
N ILE A 184 -0.33 1.62 -16.33
CA ILE A 184 1.08 1.38 -16.59
C ILE A 184 1.93 2.40 -15.82
N ARG A 185 3.02 1.92 -15.24
CA ARG A 185 4.02 2.75 -14.56
C ARG A 185 5.43 2.34 -14.96
N PRO A 186 6.04 2.99 -15.97
CA PRO A 186 7.48 2.90 -16.16
C PRO A 186 8.20 3.73 -15.10
N SER A 187 9.21 3.15 -14.46
CA SER A 187 10.05 3.85 -13.51
C SER A 187 11.52 3.53 -13.68
N THR A 188 12.37 4.49 -13.34
CA THR A 188 13.82 4.37 -13.39
C THR A 188 14.44 4.92 -12.12
N PHE A 189 15.63 4.42 -11.82
CA PHE A 189 16.43 4.79 -10.66
C PHE A 189 17.86 5.04 -11.12
N ILE A 190 18.40 6.20 -10.76
CA ILE A 190 19.76 6.62 -11.07
C ILE A 190 20.48 6.82 -9.74
N ASP A 191 21.49 5.98 -9.51
CA ASP A 191 22.33 6.04 -8.32
C ASP A 191 23.52 6.99 -8.55
N PHE A 192 23.74 7.93 -7.64
CA PHE A 192 24.89 8.83 -7.64
C PHE A 192 25.95 8.45 -6.59
N GLY A 193 25.87 7.23 -6.05
CA GLY A 193 26.71 6.71 -4.98
C GLY A 193 26.40 7.37 -3.64
N ASP A 194 27.43 7.73 -2.89
CA ASP A 194 27.29 8.35 -1.56
C ASP A 194 26.57 9.71 -1.57
N ASN A 195 26.36 10.29 -2.76
CA ASN A 195 25.69 11.58 -2.93
C ASN A 195 24.15 11.48 -3.04
N GLY A 196 23.62 10.25 -3.00
CA GLY A 196 22.18 9.96 -3.08
C GLY A 196 21.75 9.42 -4.43
N ALA A 197 20.45 9.46 -4.71
CA ALA A 197 19.88 8.88 -5.91
C ALA A 197 18.64 9.64 -6.40
N LEU A 198 18.30 9.45 -7.67
CA LEU A 198 17.12 10.01 -8.31
C LEU A 198 16.19 8.88 -8.78
N ALA A 199 14.94 8.91 -8.30
CA ALA A 199 13.89 8.04 -8.79
C ALA A 199 12.89 8.84 -9.61
N ILE A 200 12.59 8.37 -10.83
CA ILE A 200 11.60 8.98 -11.73
C ILE A 200 10.58 7.91 -12.10
N GLY A 201 9.29 8.27 -12.07
CA GLY A 201 8.22 7.38 -12.50
C GLY A 201 7.12 8.16 -13.20
N PHE A 202 6.57 7.58 -14.26
CA PHE A 202 5.39 8.09 -14.95
C PHE A 202 4.23 7.17 -14.65
N ASN A 203 3.01 7.71 -14.59
CA ASN A 203 1.82 6.91 -14.31
C ASN A 203 0.77 7.23 -15.37
N TYR A 204 0.19 6.20 -15.94
CA TYR A 204 -1.08 6.27 -16.64
C TYR A 204 -2.02 5.30 -15.96
N LEU A 205 -3.20 5.79 -15.57
CA LEU A 205 -4.27 4.99 -15.02
C LEU A 205 -5.57 5.42 -15.69
N SER A 206 -6.38 4.44 -16.08
CA SER A 206 -7.70 4.67 -16.63
C SER A 206 -8.71 3.75 -15.97
N ARG A 207 -9.80 4.37 -15.54
CA ARG A 207 -11.05 3.75 -15.12
C ARG A 207 -12.15 4.31 -16.00
N THR A 208 -13.00 3.44 -16.53
CA THR A 208 -14.17 3.85 -17.32
C THR A 208 -15.41 3.48 -16.53
N ASP A 209 -15.99 4.48 -15.88
CA ASP A 209 -17.21 4.32 -15.11
C ASP A 209 -18.43 4.26 -16.03
N TYR A 210 -19.41 3.48 -15.60
CA TYR A 210 -20.72 3.43 -16.24
C TYR A 210 -21.32 4.83 -16.27
N GLN A 211 -21.70 5.30 -17.46
CA GLN A 211 -22.45 6.54 -17.63
C GLN A 211 -23.93 6.21 -17.78
N ALA A 212 -24.71 6.55 -16.76
CA ALA A 212 -26.18 6.45 -16.77
C ALA A 212 -26.83 7.42 -17.76
#